data_AF-A0A6N7NPD0-F1
#
_entry.id   AF-A0A6N7NPD0-F1
#
_cell.length_a   1.000
_cell.length_b   1.000
_cell.length_c   1.000
_cell.angle_alpha   90.00
_cell.angle_beta   90.00
_cell.angle_gamma   90.00
#
_symmetry.space_group_name_H-M   'P 1'
#
loop_
_entity.id
_entity.type
_entity.pdbx_description
1 polymer ?
#
loop_
_entity_poly.entity_id
_entity_poly.type
_entity_poly.pdbx_seq_one_letter_code
_entity_poly.pdbx_strand_id
1 'polypeptide(L)'
;MNDAIFDLLDRLHSCEVAIEVHRGYLKAMEYGLRMAVATHPSREQLSDAWLQLLPNIAAKHRDDGGELFAAAFEQALTVLTEQIGAN
;
A
#
# COMPACT_ATOMS: atom_id res chain seq x y z
N MET A 1 -25.87 27.41 12.48
CA MET A 1 -26.00 26.64 11.22
C MET A 1 -24.77 26.80 10.34
N ASN A 2 -24.30 28.04 10.12
CA ASN A 2 -23.04 28.28 9.40
C ASN A 2 -21.81 27.67 10.08
N ASP A 3 -21.69 27.76 11.42
CA ASP A 3 -20.51 27.26 12.12
C ASP A 3 -20.31 25.75 11.99
N ALA A 4 -21.41 24.97 11.97
CA ALA A 4 -21.35 23.53 11.76
C ALA A 4 -20.95 23.17 10.32
N ILE A 5 -21.32 23.99 9.34
CA ILE A 5 -20.90 23.81 7.94
C ILE A 5 -19.42 24.15 7.79
N PHE A 6 -18.95 25.22 8.43
CA PHE A 6 -17.53 25.57 8.41
C PHE A 6 -16.66 24.51 9.10
N ASP A 7 -17.09 23.95 10.23
CA ASP A 7 -16.41 22.83 10.89
C ASP A 7 -16.31 21.59 9.99
N LEU A 8 -17.40 21.23 9.31
CA LEU A 8 -17.40 20.10 8.37
C LEU A 8 -16.46 20.33 7.19
N LEU A 9 -16.41 21.54 6.64
CA LEU A 9 -15.50 21.89 5.54
C LEU A 9 -14.04 21.82 5.97
N ASP A 10 -13.72 22.30 7.16
CA ASP A 10 -12.35 22.25 7.70
C ASP A 10 -11.88 20.81 7.95
N ARG A 11 -12.77 19.97 8.49
CA ARG A 11 -12.50 18.54 8.69
C ARG A 11 -12.35 17.79 7.37
N LEU A 12 -13.17 18.12 6.36
CA LEU A 12 -13.04 17.55 5.02
C LEU A 12 -11.70 17.94 4.39
N HIS A 13 -11.35 19.23 4.44
CA HIS A 13 -10.08 19.72 3.92
C HIS A 13 -8.88 19.04 4.61
N SER A 14 -8.93 18.90 5.93
CA SER A 14 -7.91 18.18 6.69
C SER A 14 -7.79 16.72 6.27
N CYS A 15 -8.92 16.06 5.97
CA CYS A 15 -8.93 14.69 5.45
C CYS A 15 -8.30 14.60 4.06
N GLU A 16 -8.65 15.51 3.15
CA GLU A 16 -8.07 15.58 1.80
C GLU A 16 -6.55 15.79 1.84
N VAL A 17 -6.08 16.71 2.69
CA VAL A 17 -4.65 16.96 2.90
C VAL A 17 -3.94 15.71 3.42
N ALA A 18 -4.51 15.03 4.41
CA ALA A 18 -3.93 13.80 4.96
C ALA A 18 -3.83 12.69 3.89
N ILE A 19 -4.86 12.54 3.04
CA ILE A 19 -4.86 11.58 1.93
C ILE A 19 -3.73 11.89 0.94
N GLU A 20 -3.57 13.14 0.52
CA GLU A 20 -2.51 13.53 -0.42
C GLU A 20 -1.11 13.30 0.16
N VAL A 21 -0.90 13.59 1.44
CA VAL A 21 0.37 13.31 2.13
C VAL A 21 0.67 11.81 2.14
N HIS A 22 -0.29 10.98 2.57
CA HIS A 22 -0.10 9.53 2.60
C HIS A 22 0.10 8.94 1.21
N ARG A 23 -0.61 9.45 0.19
CA ARG A 23 -0.41 9.07 -1.21
C ARG A 23 1.00 9.39 -1.67
N GLY A 24 1.52 10.57 -1.32
CA GLY A 24 2.92 10.95 -1.58
C GLY A 24 3.93 9.98 -0.95
N TYR A 25 3.75 9.64 0.34
CA TYR A 25 4.61 8.68 1.03
C TYR A 25 4.55 7.28 0.41
N LEU A 26 3.36 6.78 0.08
CA LEU A 26 3.19 5.48 -0.56
C LEU A 26 3.91 5.43 -1.92
N LYS A 27 3.79 6.47 -2.74
CA LYS A 27 4.51 6.54 -4.02
C LYS A 27 6.02 6.55 -3.84
N ALA A 28 6.55 7.27 -2.84
CA ALA A 28 7.98 7.28 -2.56
C ALA A 28 8.47 5.89 -2.12
N MET A 29 7.74 5.24 -1.20
CA MET A 29 8.04 3.88 -0.75
C MET A 29 7.99 2.86 -1.88
N GLU A 30 7.00 2.96 -2.78
CA GLU A 30 6.87 2.11 -3.96
C GLU A 30 8.13 2.20 -4.85
N TYR A 31 8.60 3.40 -5.17
CA TYR A 31 9.83 3.56 -5.97
C TYR A 31 11.08 3.07 -5.25
N GLY A 32 11.18 3.31 -3.93
CA GLY A 32 12.27 2.78 -3.12
C GLY A 32 12.31 1.25 -3.13
N LEU A 33 11.17 0.60 -2.95
CA LEU A 33 11.05 -0.87 -3.00
C LEU A 33 11.37 -1.42 -4.38
N ARG A 34 10.84 -0.79 -5.45
CA ARG A 34 11.17 -1.18 -6.84
C ARG A 34 12.67 -1.13 -7.11
N MET A 35 13.35 -0.09 -6.64
CA MET A 35 14.81 0.00 -6.76
C MET A 35 15.50 -1.11 -5.99
N ALA A 36 15.12 -1.35 -4.74
CA ALA A 36 15.70 -2.42 -3.92
C ALA A 36 15.55 -3.81 -4.56
N VAL A 37 14.36 -4.11 -5.09
CA VAL A 37 14.06 -5.36 -5.82
C VAL A 37 14.85 -5.47 -7.12
N ALA A 38 14.98 -4.38 -7.87
CA ALA A 38 15.72 -4.34 -9.13
C ALA A 38 17.22 -4.56 -8.94
N THR A 39 17.79 -4.06 -7.85
CA THR A 39 19.23 -4.16 -7.54
C THR A 39 19.57 -5.33 -6.62
N HIS A 40 18.60 -6.19 -6.26
CA HIS A 40 18.84 -7.26 -5.30
C HIS A 40 19.81 -8.31 -5.87
N PRO A 41 20.90 -8.68 -5.16
CA PRO A 41 21.93 -9.59 -5.68
C PRO A 41 21.45 -11.03 -5.88
N SER A 42 20.31 -11.41 -5.28
CA SER A 42 19.74 -12.76 -5.37
C SER A 42 18.23 -12.67 -5.59
N ARG A 43 17.80 -12.30 -6.80
CA ARG A 43 16.38 -12.04 -7.12
C ARG A 43 15.51 -13.30 -6.98
N GLU A 44 16.04 -14.47 -7.32
CA GLU A 44 15.33 -15.75 -7.16
C GLU A 44 15.00 -16.04 -5.69
N GLN A 45 15.98 -15.94 -4.80
CA GLN A 45 15.77 -16.15 -3.35
C GLN A 45 14.80 -15.12 -2.76
N LEU A 46 14.84 -13.87 -3.25
CA LEU A 46 13.88 -12.84 -2.85
C LEU A 46 12.45 -13.20 -3.28
N SER A 47 12.28 -13.69 -4.50
CA SER A 47 11.00 -14.15 -5.03
C SER A 47 10.45 -15.33 -4.23
N ASP A 48 11.28 -16.34 -3.95
CA ASP A 48 10.90 -17.51 -3.15
C ASP A 48 10.48 -17.11 -1.74
N ALA A 49 11.27 -16.24 -1.09
CA ALA A 49 10.94 -15.73 0.24
C ALA A 49 9.63 -14.92 0.24
N TRP A 50 9.41 -14.10 -0.80
CA TRP A 50 8.17 -13.34 -0.97
C TRP A 50 6.95 -14.27 -1.09
N LEU A 51 7.00 -15.28 -1.95
CA LEU A 51 5.90 -16.24 -2.15
C LEU A 51 5.58 -17.04 -0.89
N GLN A 52 6.58 -17.38 -0.07
CA GLN A 52 6.36 -18.06 1.21
C GLN A 52 5.69 -17.16 2.25
N LEU A 53 5.97 -15.85 2.24
CA LEU A 53 5.40 -14.89 3.20
C LEU A 53 4.02 -14.39 2.80
N LEU A 54 3.72 -14.32 1.51
CA LEU A 54 2.51 -13.71 0.96
C LEU A 54 1.21 -14.22 1.61
N PRO A 55 0.97 -15.53 1.81
CA PRO A 55 -0.25 -16.02 2.44
C PRO A 55 -0.40 -15.53 3.89
N ASN A 56 0.70 -15.46 4.64
CA ASN A 56 0.69 -15.01 6.02
C ASN A 56 0.39 -13.51 6.10
N ILE A 57 0.95 -12.71 5.18
CA ILE A 57 0.68 -11.27 5.08
C ILE A 57 -0.81 -11.04 4.74
N ALA A 58 -1.31 -11.70 3.70
CA ALA A 58 -2.70 -11.57 3.28
C ALA A 58 -3.68 -12.00 4.38
N ALA A 59 -3.43 -13.12 5.05
CA ALA A 59 -4.28 -13.60 6.14
C ALA A 59 -4.25 -12.67 7.36
N LYS A 60 -3.07 -12.16 7.72
CA LYS A 60 -2.89 -11.31 8.91
C LYS A 60 -3.66 -9.99 8.79
N HIS A 61 -3.67 -9.39 7.61
CA HIS A 61 -4.22 -8.05 7.40
C HIS A 61 -5.62 -8.06 6.77
N ARG A 62 -6.21 -9.22 6.50
CA ARG A 62 -7.54 -9.34 5.87
C ARG A 62 -8.61 -8.51 6.58
N ASP A 63 -8.58 -8.50 7.91
CA ASP A 63 -9.62 -7.92 8.76
C ASP A 63 -9.22 -6.57 9.38
N ASP A 64 -8.07 -6.00 8.99
CA ASP A 64 -7.57 -4.72 9.51
C ASP A 64 -8.42 -3.52 9.07
N GLY A 65 -9.25 -3.71 8.03
CA GLY A 65 -10.12 -2.69 7.49
C GLY A 65 -11.38 -3.26 6.85
N GLY A 66 -12.15 -2.40 6.17
CA GLY A 66 -13.34 -2.81 5.42
C GLY A 66 -13.00 -3.44 4.06
N GLU A 67 -14.03 -3.81 3.30
CA GLU A 67 -13.90 -4.46 1.99
C GLU A 67 -12.98 -3.70 1.02
N LEU A 68 -13.06 -2.36 1.00
CA LEU A 68 -12.20 -1.52 0.17
C LEU A 68 -10.72 -1.61 0.55
N PHE A 69 -10.43 -1.72 1.86
CA PHE A 69 -9.06 -1.90 2.33
C PHE A 69 -8.54 -3.26 1.88
N ALA A 70 -9.31 -4.34 2.11
CA ALA A 70 -8.91 -5.69 1.70
C ALA A 70 -8.66 -5.77 0.19
N ALA A 71 -9.55 -5.22 -0.63
CA ALA A 71 -9.39 -5.21 -2.09
C ALA A 71 -8.15 -4.41 -2.53
N ALA A 72 -7.93 -3.22 -1.98
CA ALA A 72 -6.75 -2.41 -2.30
C ALA A 72 -5.44 -3.09 -1.85
N PHE A 73 -5.47 -3.77 -0.71
CA PHE A 73 -4.34 -4.51 -0.17
C PHE A 73 -3.99 -5.72 -1.04
N GLU A 74 -4.96 -6.55 -1.41
CA GLU A 74 -4.75 -7.68 -2.33
C GLU A 74 -4.24 -7.22 -3.70
N GLN A 75 -4.79 -6.13 -4.23
CA GLN A 75 -4.31 -5.54 -5.48
C GLN A 75 -2.85 -5.09 -5.36
N ALA A 76 -2.47 -4.41 -4.29
CA ALA A 76 -1.08 -3.98 -4.06
C ALA A 76 -0.13 -5.18 -3.94
N LEU A 77 -0.53 -6.23 -3.22
CA LEU A 77 0.26 -7.47 -3.10
C LEU A 77 0.44 -8.17 -4.45
N THR A 78 -0.59 -8.14 -5.30
CA THR A 78 -0.52 -8.71 -6.66
C THR A 78 0.52 -7.96 -7.49
N VAL A 79 0.45 -6.62 -7.52
CA VAL A 79 1.41 -5.78 -8.25
C VAL A 79 2.84 -5.98 -7.76
N LEU A 80 3.05 -6.12 -6.44
CA LEU A 80 4.36 -6.39 -5.87
C LEU A 80 4.89 -7.77 -6.28
N THR A 81 4.01 -8.78 -6.31
CA THR A 81 4.37 -10.13 -6.77
C THR A 81 4.86 -10.12 -8.21
N GLU A 82 4.17 -9.39 -9.10
CA GLU A 82 4.58 -9.21 -10.50
C GLU A 82 5.94 -8.49 -10.62
N GLN A 83 6.22 -7.52 -9.74
CA GLN A 83 7.48 -6.75 -9.77
C GLN A 83 8.68 -7.50 -9.21
N ILE A 84 8.45 -8.32 -8.17
CA ILE A 84 9.49 -9.15 -7.54
C ILE A 84 9.81 -10.35 -8.42
N GLY A 85 8.78 -11.02 -8.92
CA GLY A 85 8.91 -12.23 -9.72
C GLY A 85 8.81 -12.00 -11.22
N ALA A 86 9.25 -10.84 -11.74
CA ALA A 86 9.22 -10.53 -13.17
C ALA A 86 9.67 -11.76 -13.97
N ASN A 87 8.73 -12.38 -14.70
CA ASN A 87 8.91 -13.60 -15.51
C ASN A 87 10.26 -13.66 -16.20
#